data_AF-A0A2H6N038-F1
#
_entry.id   AF-A0A2H6N038-F1
#
_cell.length_a   1.000
_cell.length_b   1.000
_cell.length_c   1.000
_cell.angle_alpha   90.00
_cell.angle_beta   90.00
_cell.angle_gamma   90.00
#
_symmetry.space_group_name_H-M   'P 1'
#
loop_
_entity.id
_entity.type
_entity.pdbx_description
1 polymer ?
#
loop_
_entity_poly.entity_id
_entity_poly.type
_entity_poly.pdbx_seq_one_letter_code
_entity_poly.pdbx_strand_id
1 'polypeptide(L)'
;TSTHLQKEIVEGGRGAATPQEFYAKNSCWTEGLISASKAVGWGATQLVESADKVVLHTGKYEELIVCSHEIAASTAQLVAASKVKAEKHSKNLSKLQECSRTVNEKAANVMASTKSGQEQVEEKDTMDFSGLSLIKLKKEEMETQVKVLELEKTLENERLRLGELRRQHYALAGLYTENTDGKKPTIARKPASLQRPAMAQKPGQSKPDSELAQDGVYQAHVVNF
;
A
#
# COMPACT_ATOMS: atom_id res chain seq x y z
N THR A 1 -6.32 -6.87 23.19
CA THR A 1 -5.66 -5.85 22.34
C THR A 1 -4.16 -5.88 22.57
N SER A 2 -3.32 -5.24 21.75
CA SER A 2 -1.84 -5.38 21.80
C SER A 2 -1.27 -5.17 23.22
N THR A 3 -1.73 -4.16 23.95
CA THR A 3 -1.31 -3.91 25.34
C THR A 3 -1.62 -5.06 26.30
N HIS A 4 -2.74 -5.77 26.11
CA HIS A 4 -3.07 -6.95 26.93
C HIS A 4 -2.11 -8.11 26.65
N LEU A 5 -1.73 -8.30 25.38
CA LEU A 5 -0.72 -9.29 25.02
C LEU A 5 0.65 -8.93 25.61
N GLN A 6 1.05 -7.65 25.57
CA GLN A 6 2.31 -7.20 26.17
C GLN A 6 2.32 -7.45 27.69
N LYS A 7 1.23 -7.17 28.39
CA LYS A 7 1.10 -7.45 29.83
C LYS A 7 1.23 -8.94 30.13
N GLU A 8 0.54 -9.79 29.37
CA GLU A 8 0.65 -11.26 29.51
C GLU A 8 2.09 -11.74 29.31
N ILE A 9 2.79 -11.24 28.29
CA ILE A 9 4.19 -11.58 28.01
C ILE A 9 5.09 -11.20 29.19
N VAL A 10 4.91 -9.99 29.73
CA VAL A 10 5.72 -9.49 30.85
C VAL A 10 5.42 -10.28 32.12
N GLU A 11 4.15 -10.55 32.41
CA GLU A 11 3.73 -11.33 33.58
C GLU A 11 4.24 -12.77 33.52
N GLY A 12 4.18 -13.42 32.36
CA GLY A 12 4.70 -14.76 32.16
C GLY A 12 6.23 -14.85 32.09
N GLY A 13 6.91 -13.78 31.64
CA GLY A 13 8.33 -13.79 31.33
C GLY A 13 9.26 -13.11 32.36
N ARG A 14 8.74 -12.28 33.26
CA ARG A 14 9.59 -11.51 34.20
C ARG A 14 10.13 -12.31 35.38
N GLY A 15 9.49 -13.41 35.75
CA GLY A 15 9.84 -14.15 36.97
C GLY A 15 9.80 -13.24 38.20
N ALA A 16 10.89 -13.20 38.97
CA ALA A 16 11.05 -12.32 40.12
C ALA A 16 11.40 -10.86 39.77
N ALA A 17 11.71 -10.55 38.50
CA ALA A 17 12.10 -9.23 38.06
C ALA A 17 10.91 -8.26 38.01
N THR A 18 11.21 -6.96 38.10
CA THR A 18 10.22 -5.91 37.87
C THR A 18 9.87 -5.80 36.38
N PRO A 19 8.67 -5.28 36.01
CA PRO A 19 8.33 -5.01 34.61
C PRO A 19 9.38 -4.13 33.89
N GLN A 20 9.92 -3.13 34.59
CA GLN A 20 10.94 -2.23 34.05
C GLN A 20 12.23 -2.99 33.70
N GLU A 21 12.70 -3.87 34.58
CA GLU A 21 13.86 -4.72 34.30
C GLU A 21 13.60 -5.67 33.13
N PHE A 22 12.39 -6.20 32.99
CA PHE A 22 12.05 -7.07 31.86
C PHE A 22 12.13 -6.31 30.53
N TYR A 23 11.56 -5.10 30.45
CA TYR A 23 11.65 -4.28 29.24
C TYR A 23 13.09 -3.82 28.94
N ALA A 24 13.88 -3.50 29.96
CA ALA A 24 15.29 -3.15 29.81
C ALA A 24 16.13 -4.33 29.29
N LYS A 25 15.91 -5.55 29.82
CA LYS A 25 16.57 -6.78 29.34
C LYS A 25 16.15 -7.16 27.93
N ASN A 26 14.95 -6.79 27.50
CA ASN A 26 14.42 -7.03 26.16
C ASN A 26 14.37 -5.75 25.31
N SER A 27 15.40 -4.89 25.41
CA SER A 27 15.42 -3.55 24.81
C SER A 27 15.06 -3.52 23.31
N CYS A 28 15.63 -4.40 22.49
CA CYS A 28 15.33 -4.47 21.06
C CYS A 28 13.84 -4.76 20.77
N TRP A 29 13.21 -5.61 21.57
CA TRP A 29 11.78 -5.90 21.45
C TRP A 29 10.94 -4.70 21.91
N THR A 30 11.32 -4.06 23.02
CA THR A 30 10.68 -2.85 23.55
C THR A 30 10.73 -1.70 22.54
N GLU A 31 11.88 -1.44 21.93
CA GLU A 31 12.06 -0.43 20.87
C GLU A 31 11.21 -0.75 19.63
N GLY A 32 11.13 -2.02 19.23
CA GLY A 32 10.25 -2.46 18.15
C GLY A 32 8.76 -2.20 18.44
N LEU A 33 8.33 -2.38 19.68
CA LEU A 33 6.96 -2.06 20.09
C LEU A 33 6.69 -0.56 20.12
N ILE A 34 7.61 0.23 20.66
CA ILE A 34 7.48 1.69 20.75
C ILE A 34 7.45 2.31 19.35
N SER A 35 8.37 1.91 18.46
CA SER A 35 8.41 2.40 17.08
C SER A 35 7.14 2.04 16.30
N ALA A 36 6.69 0.79 16.36
CA ALA A 36 5.45 0.37 15.70
C ALA A 36 4.21 1.11 16.26
N SER A 37 4.16 1.32 17.58
CA SER A 37 3.06 2.08 18.21
C SER A 37 3.06 3.56 17.78
N LYS A 38 4.23 4.19 17.67
CA LYS A 38 4.38 5.55 17.15
C LYS A 38 3.92 5.66 15.69
N ALA A 39 4.27 4.68 14.86
CA ALA A 39 3.84 4.63 13.47
C ALA A 39 2.31 4.53 13.33
N VAL A 40 1.66 3.69 14.14
CA VAL A 40 0.19 3.59 14.18
C VAL A 40 -0.44 4.92 14.62
N GLY A 41 0.11 5.57 15.65
CA GLY A 41 -0.38 6.86 16.12
C GLY A 41 -0.26 7.95 15.05
N TRP A 42 0.89 8.04 14.39
CA TRP A 42 1.11 8.98 13.29
C TRP A 42 0.16 8.71 12.11
N GLY A 43 0.03 7.46 11.69
CA GLY A 43 -0.89 7.08 10.61
C GLY A 43 -2.35 7.41 10.94
N ALA A 44 -2.76 7.33 12.21
CA ALA A 44 -4.12 7.67 12.63
C ALA A 44 -4.37 9.18 12.50
N THR A 45 -3.42 10.00 12.92
CA THR A 45 -3.48 11.46 12.72
C THR A 45 -3.59 11.79 11.22
N GLN A 46 -2.72 11.21 10.38
CA GLN A 46 -2.74 11.45 8.94
C GLN A 46 -4.07 11.03 8.30
N LEU A 47 -4.65 9.91 8.72
CA LEU A 47 -5.93 9.44 8.21
C LEU A 47 -7.06 10.41 8.53
N VAL A 48 -7.11 10.94 9.75
CA VAL A 48 -8.12 11.92 10.16
C VAL A 48 -7.94 13.23 9.42
N GLU A 49 -6.71 13.75 9.34
CA GLU A 49 -6.42 14.98 8.59
C GLU A 49 -6.78 14.85 7.12
N SER A 50 -6.46 13.72 6.48
CA SER A 50 -6.80 13.49 5.09
C SER A 50 -8.31 13.37 4.88
N ALA A 51 -9.01 12.66 5.78
CA ALA A 51 -10.46 12.54 5.72
C ALA A 51 -11.15 13.91 5.86
N ASP A 52 -10.69 14.75 6.79
CA ASP A 52 -11.20 16.11 6.99
C ASP A 52 -11.06 16.95 5.72
N LYS A 53 -9.86 16.99 5.12
CA LYS A 53 -9.62 17.73 3.88
C LYS A 53 -10.51 17.24 2.73
N VAL A 54 -10.68 15.92 2.59
CA VAL A 54 -11.53 15.33 1.53
C VAL A 54 -12.99 15.71 1.71
N VAL A 55 -13.52 15.64 2.95
CA VAL A 55 -14.91 16.02 3.26
C VAL A 55 -15.13 17.52 3.05
N LEU A 56 -14.13 18.35 3.35
CA LEU A 56 -14.18 19.79 3.12
C LEU A 56 -13.88 20.20 1.66
N HIS A 57 -13.74 19.24 0.74
CA HIS A 57 -13.39 19.47 -0.67
C HIS A 57 -12.08 20.26 -0.91
N THR A 58 -11.16 20.22 0.06
CA THR A 58 -9.83 20.84 -0.03
C THR A 58 -8.69 19.82 -0.16
N GLY A 59 -9.02 18.52 -0.03
CA GLY A 59 -8.09 17.40 -0.10
C GLY A 59 -8.26 16.52 -1.33
N LYS A 60 -7.35 15.56 -1.48
CA LYS A 60 -7.35 14.57 -2.55
C LYS A 60 -7.84 13.21 -2.06
N TYR A 61 -8.71 12.56 -2.82
CA TYR A 61 -9.17 11.20 -2.51
C TYR A 61 -8.00 10.20 -2.46
N GLU A 62 -6.97 10.40 -3.28
CA GLU A 62 -5.77 9.58 -3.30
C GLU A 62 -4.96 9.67 -1.99
N GLU A 63 -4.95 10.84 -1.32
CA GLU A 63 -4.30 11.00 0.00
C GLU A 63 -4.99 10.09 1.03
N LEU A 64 -6.32 10.07 1.02
CA LEU A 64 -7.12 9.25 1.94
C LEU A 64 -6.92 7.75 1.70
N ILE A 65 -6.78 7.34 0.44
CA ILE A 65 -6.45 5.96 0.07
C ILE A 65 -5.06 5.57 0.60
N VAL A 66 -4.06 6.43 0.44
CA VAL A 66 -2.70 6.17 0.92
C VAL A 66 -2.64 6.09 2.45
N CYS A 67 -3.29 7.02 3.16
CA CYS A 67 -3.37 7.00 4.63
C CYS A 67 -4.08 5.74 5.14
N SER A 68 -5.12 5.27 4.46
CA SER A 68 -5.82 4.03 4.80
C SER A 68 -4.90 2.80 4.68
N HIS A 69 -4.08 2.75 3.62
CA HIS A 69 -3.06 1.71 3.46
C HIS A 69 -2.00 1.77 4.57
N GLU A 70 -1.53 2.96 4.94
CA GLU A 70 -0.50 3.15 5.96
C GLU A 70 -0.97 2.71 7.36
N ILE A 71 -2.23 2.97 7.71
CA ILE A 71 -2.82 2.49 8.98
C ILE A 71 -2.88 0.96 9.03
N ALA A 72 -3.29 0.31 7.94
CA ALA A 72 -3.29 -1.15 7.87
C ALA A 72 -1.86 -1.72 8.00
N ALA A 73 -0.89 -1.12 7.30
CA ALA A 73 0.50 -1.55 7.32
C ALA A 73 1.15 -1.38 8.70
N SER A 74 1.03 -0.21 9.31
CA SER A 74 1.57 0.08 10.65
C SER A 74 0.92 -0.80 11.74
N THR A 75 -0.39 -1.08 11.61
CA THR A 75 -1.08 -2.02 12.51
C THR A 75 -0.53 -3.44 12.37
N ALA A 76 -0.28 -3.91 11.14
CA ALA A 76 0.33 -5.21 10.90
C ALA A 76 1.76 -5.28 11.46
N GLN A 77 2.55 -4.20 11.33
CA GLN A 77 3.87 -4.09 11.96
C GLN A 77 3.78 -4.17 13.49
N LEU A 78 2.81 -3.50 14.12
CA LEU A 78 2.58 -3.59 15.56
C LEU A 78 2.22 -5.02 16.01
N VAL A 79 1.41 -5.75 15.23
CA VAL A 79 1.14 -7.17 15.49
C VAL A 79 2.40 -8.01 15.37
N ALA A 80 3.21 -7.79 14.33
CA ALA A 80 4.47 -8.49 14.15
C ALA A 80 5.42 -8.26 15.34
N ALA A 81 5.59 -7.01 15.78
CA ALA A 81 6.39 -6.65 16.95
C ALA A 81 5.84 -7.28 18.24
N SER A 82 4.52 -7.26 18.44
CA SER A 82 3.85 -7.86 19.61
C SER A 82 4.01 -9.37 19.65
N LYS A 83 4.07 -10.04 18.49
CA LYS A 83 4.16 -11.50 18.37
C LYS A 83 5.54 -12.05 18.74
N VAL A 84 6.62 -11.28 18.65
CA VAL A 84 8.01 -11.77 18.82
C VAL A 84 8.24 -12.52 20.13
N LYS A 85 7.62 -12.07 21.22
CA LYS A 85 7.73 -12.66 22.56
C LYS A 85 6.44 -13.35 23.02
N ALA A 86 5.44 -13.46 22.16
CA ALA A 86 4.15 -14.05 22.49
C ALA A 86 4.19 -15.57 22.42
N GLU A 87 3.50 -16.23 23.36
CA GLU A 87 3.25 -17.66 23.29
C GLU A 87 2.34 -18.03 22.13
N LYS A 88 2.64 -19.11 21.41
CA LYS A 88 1.92 -19.52 20.19
C LYS A 88 0.43 -19.81 20.44
N HIS A 89 0.10 -20.26 21.64
CA HIS A 89 -1.26 -20.62 22.05
C HIS A 89 -1.93 -19.54 22.92
N SER A 90 -1.37 -18.33 22.97
CA SER A 90 -1.95 -17.22 23.70
C SER A 90 -3.30 -16.81 23.10
N LYS A 91 -4.35 -16.78 23.93
CA LYS A 91 -5.67 -16.26 23.55
C LYS A 91 -5.60 -14.78 23.16
N ASN A 92 -4.74 -14.01 23.83
CA ASN A 92 -4.54 -12.59 23.52
C ASN A 92 -3.85 -12.40 22.16
N LEU A 93 -2.96 -13.31 21.76
CA LEU A 93 -2.36 -13.29 20.42
C LEU A 93 -3.41 -13.58 19.34
N SER A 94 -4.24 -14.62 19.50
CA SER A 94 -5.31 -14.93 18.55
C SER A 94 -6.28 -13.75 18.39
N LYS A 95 -6.70 -13.15 19.52
CA LYS A 95 -7.56 -11.96 19.52
C LYS A 95 -6.89 -10.76 18.85
N LEU A 96 -5.60 -10.53 19.07
CA LEU A 96 -4.86 -9.46 18.41
C LEU A 96 -4.81 -9.64 16.88
N GLN A 97 -4.57 -10.87 16.42
CA GLN A 97 -4.54 -11.17 14.99
C GLN A 97 -5.91 -10.99 14.34
N GLU A 98 -6.99 -11.35 15.03
CA GLU A 98 -8.35 -11.08 14.58
C GLU A 98 -8.63 -9.58 14.47
N CYS A 99 -8.31 -8.80 15.52
CA CYS A 99 -8.44 -7.35 15.47
C CYS A 99 -7.68 -6.73 14.27
N SER A 100 -6.47 -7.22 13.98
CA SER A 100 -5.71 -6.74 12.82
C SER A 100 -6.34 -7.09 11.48
N ARG A 101 -6.99 -8.26 11.35
CA ARG A 101 -7.78 -8.58 10.14
C ARG A 101 -8.95 -7.61 9.98
N THR A 102 -9.68 -7.34 11.06
CA THR A 102 -10.77 -6.36 11.03
C THR A 102 -10.28 -4.97 10.64
N VAL A 103 -9.13 -4.52 11.13
CA VAL A 103 -8.54 -3.23 10.71
C VAL A 103 -8.25 -3.22 9.20
N ASN A 104 -7.66 -4.28 8.67
CA ASN A 104 -7.37 -4.38 7.23
C ASN A 104 -8.66 -4.37 6.38
N GLU A 105 -9.71 -5.07 6.82
CA GLU A 105 -11.01 -5.07 6.16
C GLU A 105 -11.65 -3.67 6.19
N LYS A 106 -11.60 -2.97 7.33
CA LYS A 106 -12.14 -1.61 7.43
C LYS A 106 -11.36 -0.61 6.57
N ALA A 107 -10.03 -0.70 6.55
CA ALA A 107 -9.20 0.12 5.67
C ALA A 107 -9.52 -0.15 4.19
N ALA A 108 -9.71 -1.42 3.81
CA ALA A 108 -10.12 -1.80 2.45
C ALA A 108 -11.49 -1.22 2.08
N ASN A 109 -12.45 -1.27 2.99
CA ASN A 109 -13.78 -0.70 2.78
C ASN A 109 -13.74 0.82 2.60
N VAL A 110 -12.89 1.53 3.38
CA VAL A 110 -12.68 2.97 3.19
C VAL A 110 -12.16 3.23 1.78
N MET A 111 -11.10 2.53 1.35
CA MET A 111 -10.53 2.71 0.01
C MET A 111 -11.53 2.41 -1.12
N ALA A 112 -12.32 1.35 -0.98
CA ALA A 112 -13.35 1.01 -1.96
C ALA A 112 -14.45 2.08 -2.02
N SER A 113 -14.90 2.56 -0.86
CA SER A 113 -15.91 3.63 -0.76
C SER A 113 -15.39 4.95 -1.33
N THR A 114 -14.14 5.30 -1.05
CA THR A 114 -13.48 6.50 -1.59
C THR A 114 -13.42 6.47 -3.11
N LYS A 115 -13.02 5.35 -3.71
CA LYS A 115 -12.98 5.20 -5.18
C LYS A 115 -14.37 5.28 -5.80
N SER A 116 -15.34 4.57 -5.23
CA SER A 116 -16.72 4.62 -5.73
C SER A 116 -17.32 6.03 -5.60
N GLY A 117 -17.01 6.75 -4.52
CA GLY A 117 -17.42 8.14 -4.35
C GLY A 117 -16.76 9.08 -5.35
N GLN A 118 -15.47 8.87 -5.68
CA GLN A 118 -14.76 9.63 -6.70
C GLN A 118 -15.38 9.44 -8.09
N GLU A 119 -15.63 8.20 -8.50
CA GLU A 119 -16.26 7.87 -9.79
C GLU A 119 -17.64 8.53 -9.93
N GLN A 120 -18.47 8.52 -8.89
CA GLN A 120 -19.79 9.16 -8.91
C GLN A 120 -19.74 10.70 -8.99
N VAL A 121 -18.66 11.32 -8.52
CA VAL A 121 -18.47 12.77 -8.62
C VAL A 121 -17.95 13.14 -10.01
N GLU A 122 -17.06 12.34 -10.59
CA GLU A 122 -16.45 12.56 -11.91
C GLU A 122 -17.39 12.19 -13.08
N GLU A 123 -18.32 11.24 -12.91
CA GLU A 123 -19.31 10.84 -13.94
C GLU A 123 -20.24 11.99 -14.40
N LYS A 124 -20.19 13.15 -13.74
CA LYS A 124 -20.93 14.35 -14.16
C LYS A 124 -20.35 15.09 -15.37
N ASP A 125 -19.12 14.79 -15.80
CA ASP A 125 -18.50 15.37 -17.00
C ASP A 125 -18.64 14.44 -18.22
N THR A 126 -19.85 13.95 -18.52
CA THR A 126 -20.09 13.17 -19.74
C THR A 126 -19.79 14.02 -20.98
N MET A 127 -18.89 13.53 -21.85
CA MET A 127 -18.53 14.24 -23.08
C MET A 127 -19.73 14.37 -24.03
N ASP A 128 -20.23 15.59 -24.20
CA ASP A 128 -21.27 15.92 -25.18
C ASP A 128 -20.62 16.34 -26.51
N PHE A 129 -20.72 15.45 -27.50
CA PHE A 129 -20.21 15.70 -28.84
C PHE A 129 -21.23 16.36 -29.77
N SER A 130 -22.45 16.62 -29.29
CA SER A 130 -23.51 17.19 -30.11
C SER A 130 -23.16 18.65 -30.50
N GLY A 131 -23.31 18.97 -31.79
CA GLY A 131 -23.05 20.33 -32.29
C GLY A 131 -21.58 20.69 -32.59
N LEU A 132 -20.62 19.76 -32.42
CA LEU A 132 -19.23 19.98 -32.82
C LEU A 132 -19.03 19.74 -34.33
N SER A 133 -18.24 20.61 -34.98
CA SER A 133 -17.79 20.36 -36.36
C SER A 133 -16.62 19.39 -36.40
N LEU A 134 -16.42 18.70 -37.53
CA LEU A 134 -15.34 17.72 -37.70
C LEU A 134 -13.95 18.28 -37.34
N ILE A 135 -13.68 19.54 -37.73
CA ILE A 135 -12.40 20.20 -37.44
C ILE A 135 -12.24 20.48 -35.93
N LYS A 136 -13.32 20.90 -35.25
CA LYS A 136 -13.29 21.12 -33.79
C LYS A 136 -13.06 19.81 -33.04
N LEU A 137 -13.77 18.75 -33.43
CA LEU A 137 -13.61 17.43 -32.85
C LEU A 137 -12.16 16.92 -33.03
N LYS A 138 -11.58 17.07 -34.23
CA LYS A 138 -10.20 16.64 -34.49
C LYS A 138 -9.19 17.43 -33.65
N LYS A 139 -9.44 18.72 -33.43
CA LYS A 139 -8.61 19.54 -32.56
C LYS A 139 -8.67 19.06 -31.11
N GLU A 140 -9.86 18.81 -30.58
CA GLU A 140 -10.06 18.30 -29.21
C GLU A 140 -9.46 16.91 -29.00
N GLU A 141 -9.57 16.02 -30.01
CA GLU A 141 -8.88 14.72 -30.02
C GLU A 141 -7.36 14.90 -29.90
N MET A 142 -6.77 15.79 -30.70
CA MET A 142 -5.34 16.06 -30.67
C MET A 142 -4.88 16.67 -29.34
N GLU A 143 -5.65 17.61 -28.78
CA GLU A 143 -5.38 18.19 -27.46
C GLU A 143 -5.45 17.14 -26.35
N THR A 144 -6.43 16.24 -26.42
CA THR A 144 -6.55 15.10 -25.49
C THR A 144 -5.37 14.13 -25.63
N GLN A 145 -4.92 13.84 -26.85
CA GLN A 145 -3.73 13.00 -27.08
C GLN A 145 -2.46 13.62 -26.49
N VAL A 146 -2.26 14.94 -26.65
CA VAL A 146 -1.15 15.64 -25.98
C VAL A 146 -1.27 15.49 -24.47
N LYS A 147 -2.47 15.65 -23.91
CA LYS A 147 -2.69 15.50 -22.47
C LYS A 147 -2.38 14.10 -21.96
N VAL A 148 -2.73 13.07 -22.72
CA VAL A 148 -2.38 11.67 -22.41
C VAL A 148 -0.86 11.51 -22.30
N LEU A 149 -0.10 11.98 -23.29
CA LEU A 149 1.36 11.88 -23.30
C LEU A 149 2.00 12.63 -22.11
N GLU A 150 1.48 13.81 -21.75
CA GLU A 150 1.93 14.55 -20.57
C GLU A 150 1.68 13.80 -19.25
N LEU A 151 0.50 13.19 -19.12
CA LEU A 151 0.12 12.42 -17.93
C LEU A 151 0.94 11.13 -17.81
N GLU A 152 1.21 10.44 -18.93
CA GLU A 152 2.09 9.26 -18.96
C GLU A 152 3.52 9.60 -18.50
N LYS A 153 4.08 10.70 -19.01
CA LYS A 153 5.40 11.19 -18.58
C LYS A 153 5.41 11.54 -17.08
N THR A 154 4.38 12.23 -16.60
CA THR A 154 4.24 12.56 -15.17
C THR A 154 4.14 11.31 -14.30
N LEU A 155 3.34 10.32 -14.72
CA LEU A 155 3.17 9.05 -14.02
C LEU A 155 4.48 8.27 -13.92
N GLU A 156 5.27 8.24 -14.99
CA GLU A 156 6.59 7.59 -14.98
C GLU A 156 7.56 8.26 -14.00
N ASN A 157 7.63 9.59 -14.03
CA ASN A 157 8.48 10.37 -13.12
C ASN A 157 8.11 10.14 -11.64
N GLU A 158 6.81 10.17 -11.31
CA GLU A 158 6.37 9.93 -9.94
C GLU A 158 6.61 8.48 -9.48
N ARG A 159 6.54 7.50 -10.39
CA ARG A 159 6.93 6.11 -10.07
C ARG A 159 8.41 5.97 -9.75
N LEU A 160 9.28 6.64 -10.51
CA LEU A 160 10.72 6.66 -10.25
C LEU A 160 11.02 7.30 -8.90
N ARG A 161 10.43 8.47 -8.64
CA ARG A 161 10.56 9.19 -7.36
C ARG A 161 10.05 8.37 -6.18
N LEU A 162 8.90 7.71 -6.30
CA LEU A 162 8.39 6.80 -5.26
C LEU A 162 9.37 5.64 -5.01
N GLY A 163 9.98 5.11 -6.06
CA GLY A 163 11.03 4.10 -5.95
C GLY A 163 12.25 4.60 -5.19
N GLU A 164 12.69 5.83 -5.45
CA GLU A 164 13.80 6.49 -4.73
C GLU A 164 13.49 6.71 -3.25
N LEU A 165 12.31 7.26 -2.95
CA LEU A 165 11.86 7.49 -1.58
C LEU A 165 11.84 6.19 -0.77
N ARG A 166 11.38 5.09 -1.38
CA ARG A 166 11.40 3.76 -0.76
C ARG A 166 12.82 3.27 -0.50
N ARG A 167 13.77 3.47 -1.43
CA ARG A 167 15.18 3.10 -1.21
C ARG A 167 15.77 3.86 -0.03
N GLN A 168 15.54 5.17 0.02
CA GLN A 168 16.00 6.02 1.12
C GLN A 168 15.39 5.62 2.46
N HIS A 169 14.09 5.30 2.49
CA HIS A 169 13.41 4.80 3.70
C HIS A 169 14.12 3.55 4.25
N TYR A 170 14.45 2.58 3.41
CA TYR A 170 15.13 1.36 3.88
C TYR A 170 16.57 1.61 4.34
N ALA A 171 17.28 2.53 3.69
CA ALA A 171 18.63 2.93 4.12
C ALA A 171 18.58 3.55 5.53
N LEU A 172 17.67 4.49 5.76
CA LEU A 172 17.48 5.13 7.07
C LEU A 172 16.96 4.16 8.14
N ALA A 173 16.13 3.18 7.76
CA ALA A 173 15.65 2.13 8.66
C ALA A 173 16.74 1.10 9.04
N GLY A 174 17.99 1.29 8.62
CA GLY A 174 19.12 0.41 8.96
C GLY A 174 19.13 -0.92 8.19
N LEU A 175 18.37 -1.04 7.10
CA LEU A 175 18.29 -2.24 6.26
C LEU A 175 19.28 -2.21 5.08
N TYR A 176 20.02 -1.10 4.90
CA TYR A 176 21.12 -0.96 3.93
C TYR A 176 22.29 -0.20 4.57
N THR A 177 23.50 -0.77 4.51
CA THR A 177 24.75 -0.01 4.57
C THR A 177 25.15 0.29 3.13
N GLU A 178 25.20 1.57 2.73
CA GLU A 178 25.85 1.94 1.48
C GLU A 178 27.35 1.62 1.60
N ASN A 179 27.82 0.62 0.85
CA ASN A 179 29.25 0.51 0.55
C ASN A 179 29.53 1.51 -0.57
N THR A 180 30.31 2.55 -0.27
CA THR A 180 30.72 3.62 -1.18
C THR A 180 31.70 3.19 -2.28
N ASP A 181 31.74 1.91 -2.64
CA ASP A 181 32.69 1.34 -3.62
C ASP A 181 31.97 0.44 -4.63
N GLY A 182 31.28 1.05 -5.60
CA GLY A 182 31.10 0.59 -7.00
C GLY A 182 30.82 -0.89 -7.34
N LYS A 183 30.50 -1.77 -6.40
CA LYS A 183 30.22 -3.20 -6.63
C LYS A 183 28.77 -3.54 -6.29
N LYS A 184 28.22 -4.46 -7.07
CA LYS A 184 26.81 -4.90 -7.01
C LYS A 184 26.34 -5.16 -5.56
N PRO A 185 25.10 -4.77 -5.22
CA PRO A 185 24.59 -4.83 -3.86
C PRO A 185 24.53 -6.26 -3.35
N THR A 186 25.10 -6.50 -2.18
CA THR A 186 25.01 -7.76 -1.44
C THR A 186 23.99 -7.61 -0.32
N ILE A 187 23.00 -8.51 -0.30
CA ILE A 187 21.97 -8.56 0.74
C ILE A 187 22.62 -9.09 2.03
N ALA A 188 22.74 -8.24 3.05
CA ALA A 188 23.12 -8.68 4.38
C ALA A 188 22.08 -9.66 4.94
N ARG A 189 22.56 -10.75 5.53
CA ARG A 189 21.77 -11.93 5.91
C ARG A 189 20.85 -11.61 7.10
N LYS A 190 19.56 -11.95 6.94
CA LYS A 190 18.39 -11.68 7.80
C LYS A 190 18.54 -12.02 9.31
N PRO A 191 17.77 -11.33 10.18
CA PRO A 191 16.86 -11.97 11.13
C PRO A 191 15.45 -12.14 10.50
N ALA A 192 14.81 -13.27 10.77
CA ALA A 192 13.67 -13.80 10.00
C ALA A 192 12.30 -13.09 10.15
N SER A 193 12.23 -11.84 10.63
CA SER A 193 10.97 -11.23 11.08
C SER A 193 10.33 -10.20 10.13
N LEU A 194 10.99 -9.80 9.04
CA LEU A 194 10.43 -8.82 8.09
C LEU A 194 10.17 -9.49 6.73
N GLN A 195 9.03 -10.17 6.63
CA GLN A 195 8.49 -10.57 5.33
C GLN A 195 8.00 -9.33 4.59
N ARG A 196 8.46 -9.16 3.35
CA ARG A 196 8.03 -8.07 2.45
C ARG A 196 6.50 -8.06 2.38
N PRO A 197 5.83 -6.90 2.50
CA PRO A 197 4.46 -6.77 2.03
C PRO A 197 4.44 -7.16 0.55
N ALA A 198 3.53 -8.06 0.17
CA ALA A 198 3.32 -8.41 -1.23
C ALA A 198 2.95 -7.13 -1.98
N MET A 199 3.73 -6.79 -3.01
CA MET A 199 3.38 -5.73 -3.93
C MET A 199 2.02 -6.06 -4.54
N ALA A 200 1.09 -5.11 -4.51
CA ALA A 200 -0.16 -5.21 -5.24
C ALA A 200 0.15 -5.51 -6.71
N GLN A 201 -0.11 -6.74 -7.13
CA GLN A 201 -0.06 -7.14 -8.53
C GLN A 201 -1.20 -6.43 -9.26
N LYS A 202 -0.89 -5.85 -10.42
CA LYS A 202 -1.92 -5.38 -11.37
C LYS A 202 -2.90 -6.53 -11.64
N PRO A 203 -4.20 -6.28 -11.84
CA PRO A 203 -5.08 -7.24 -12.49
C PRO A 203 -4.51 -7.50 -13.90
N GLY A 204 -3.96 -8.69 -14.09
CA GLY A 204 -3.39 -9.13 -15.36
C GLY A 204 -4.51 -9.41 -16.34
N GLN A 205 -4.45 -8.74 -17.49
CA GLN A 205 -5.23 -9.08 -18.68
C GLN A 205 -4.97 -10.54 -19.05
N SER A 206 -6.03 -11.34 -19.13
CA SER A 206 -6.01 -12.67 -19.72
C SER A 206 -5.69 -12.56 -21.20
N LYS A 207 -4.51 -13.01 -21.61
CA LYS A 207 -4.23 -13.37 -23.01
C LYS A 207 -4.76 -14.79 -23.23
N PRO A 208 -5.57 -15.06 -24.27
CA PRO A 208 -5.88 -16.43 -24.64
C PRO A 208 -4.68 -17.07 -25.34
N ASP A 209 -4.43 -18.32 -24.99
CA ASP A 209 -3.39 -19.18 -25.55
C ASP A 209 -3.61 -19.42 -27.05
N SER A 210 -2.50 -19.44 -27.78
CA SER A 210 -2.43 -19.88 -29.17
C SER A 210 -1.70 -21.21 -29.19
N GLU A 211 -2.44 -22.30 -29.38
CA GLU A 211 -1.90 -23.56 -29.88
C GLU A 211 -2.60 -23.93 -31.19
N LEU A 212 -1.76 -24.29 -32.16
CA LEU A 212 -2.11 -24.59 -33.53
C LEU A 212 -3.05 -25.80 -33.64
N ALA A 213 -4.10 -25.65 -34.46
CA ALA A 213 -4.64 -26.75 -35.26
C ALA A 213 -4.90 -26.21 -36.68
N GLN A 214 -4.30 -26.87 -37.66
CA GLN A 214 -4.50 -26.64 -39.09
C GLN A 214 -5.93 -27.00 -39.53
N ASP A 215 -6.34 -26.31 -40.60
CA ASP A 215 -7.35 -26.63 -41.63
C ASP A 215 -8.59 -25.72 -41.65
N GLY A 216 -8.71 -24.96 -42.73
CA GLY A 216 -9.91 -24.16 -43.02
C GLY A 216 -9.66 -22.98 -43.94
N VAL A 217 -9.51 -23.26 -45.24
CA VAL A 217 -9.62 -22.33 -46.36
C VAL A 217 -10.84 -21.42 -46.23
N TYR A 218 -10.71 -20.08 -46.23
CA TYR A 218 -11.74 -19.17 -46.80
C TYR A 218 -11.14 -17.82 -47.25
N GLN A 219 -11.44 -17.48 -48.51
CA GLN A 219 -11.02 -16.30 -49.28
C GLN A 219 -11.52 -14.97 -48.70
N ALA A 220 -10.67 -13.94 -48.76
CA ALA A 220 -11.07 -12.55 -48.61
C ALA A 220 -11.80 -12.06 -49.88
N HIS A 221 -13.03 -11.57 -49.73
CA HIS A 221 -13.68 -10.72 -50.73
C HIS A 221 -13.56 -9.26 -50.28
N VAL A 222 -12.82 -8.49 -51.06
CA VAL A 222 -12.80 -7.03 -51.03
C VAL A 222 -14.07 -6.56 -51.74
N VAL A 223 -14.92 -5.79 -51.06
CA VAL A 223 -16.00 -5.05 -51.72
C VAL A 223 -15.74 -3.57 -51.47
N ASN A 224 -15.24 -2.91 -52.51
CA ASN A 224 -15.35 -1.46 -52.68
C ASN A 224 -16.79 -1.16 -53.13
N PHE A 225 -17.44 -0.21 -52.47
CA PHE A 225 -18.27 0.83 -53.09
C PHE A 225 -18.25 2.07 -52.22
#